data_AF-A0A937VPR8-F1
#
_entry.id   AF-A0A937VPR8-F1
#
_cell.length_a   1.000
_cell.length_b   1.000
_cell.length_c   1.000
_cell.angle_alpha   90.00
_cell.angle_beta   90.00
_cell.angle_gamma   90.00
#
_symmetry.space_group_name_H-M   'P 1'
#
loop_
_entity.id
_entity.type
_entity.pdbx_description
1 polymer ?
#
loop_
_entity_poly.entity_id
_entity_poly.type
_entity_poly.pdbx_seq_one_letter_code
_entity_poly.pdbx_strand_id
1 'polypeptide(L)'
;MATPPDLFDTLKEFYDAGREIKQVVFVGSGWIVLADKNSYAASIPDEELGDYQSLLDKLREYFDTGQAIKQIATKAPPNPFWIILTEGGYYGRGPQTLSDTLGEFSTAGCEIRNVAFSGSQGWIVLRGPCRSK
;
A
#
# COMPACT_ATOMS: atom_id res chain seq x y z
N MET A 1 -3.41 1.24 21.61
CA MET A 1 -2.39 0.57 20.77
C MET A 1 -1.12 1.36 20.97
N ALA A 2 -0.08 0.76 21.54
CA ALA A 2 1.22 1.44 21.65
C ALA A 2 1.90 1.40 20.28
N THR A 3 2.54 2.49 19.88
CA THR A 3 3.33 2.51 18.65
C THR A 3 4.48 1.51 18.78
N PRO A 4 4.73 0.65 17.78
CA PRO A 4 5.91 -0.21 17.76
C PRO A 4 7.18 0.64 17.94
N PRO A 5 8.07 0.31 18.89
CA PRO A 5 9.17 1.19 19.27
C PRO A 5 10.14 1.46 18.11
N ASP A 6 10.33 0.49 17.22
CA ASP A 6 11.18 0.58 16.02
C ASP A 6 10.62 1.48 14.91
N LEU A 7 9.30 1.73 14.90
CA LEU A 7 8.68 2.62 13.93
C LEU A 7 9.16 4.07 14.11
N PHE A 8 9.24 4.55 15.35
CA PHE A 8 9.67 5.93 15.60
C PHE A 8 11.13 6.16 15.19
N ASP A 9 12.01 5.22 15.49
CA ASP A 9 13.42 5.27 15.08
C ASP A 9 13.52 5.29 13.55
N THR A 10 12.77 4.44 12.85
CA THR A 10 12.73 4.42 11.38
C THR A 10 12.25 5.75 10.79
N LEU A 11 11.16 6.33 11.34
CA LEU A 11 10.66 7.63 10.90
C LEU A 11 11.69 8.73 11.13
N LYS A 12 12.41 8.69 12.25
CA LYS A 12 13.48 9.62 12.56
C LYS A 12 14.65 9.48 11.59
N GLU A 13 15.09 8.26 11.29
CA GLU A 13 16.15 8.00 10.30
C GLU A 13 15.78 8.56 8.92
N PHE A 14 14.55 8.36 8.47
CA PHE A 14 14.08 8.89 7.19
C PHE A 14 14.05 10.42 7.19
N TYR A 15 13.55 11.02 8.28
CA TYR A 15 13.53 12.47 8.46
C TYR A 15 14.94 13.08 8.47
N ASP A 16 15.85 12.51 9.26
CA ASP A 16 17.24 12.98 9.38
C ASP A 16 18.01 12.83 8.05
N ALA A 17 17.65 11.82 7.24
CA ALA A 17 18.17 11.63 5.88
C ALA A 17 17.53 12.57 4.82
N GLY A 18 16.57 13.42 5.22
CA GLY A 18 15.87 14.34 4.32
C GLY A 18 14.91 13.65 3.33
N ARG A 19 14.47 12.43 3.64
CA ARG A 19 13.52 11.67 2.80
C ARG A 19 12.10 12.18 2.99
N GLU A 20 11.32 12.19 1.91
CA GLU A 20 9.90 12.50 1.96
C GLU A 20 9.13 11.26 2.44
N ILE A 21 8.69 11.25 3.70
CA ILE A 21 7.81 10.20 4.20
C ILE A 21 6.42 10.42 3.59
N LYS A 22 5.99 9.50 2.73
CA LYS A 22 4.70 9.56 2.04
C LYS A 22 3.57 8.94 2.85
N GLN A 23 3.85 7.80 3.46
CA GLN A 23 2.82 7.01 4.10
C GLN A 23 3.40 6.12 5.18
N VAL A 24 2.65 5.95 6.27
CA VAL A 24 2.85 4.88 7.24
C VAL A 24 1.61 4.02 7.22
N VAL A 25 1.81 2.70 7.09
CA VAL A 25 0.72 1.73 6.97
C VAL A 25 0.92 0.65 8.01
N PHE A 26 -0.12 0.39 8.80
CA PHE A 26 -0.12 -0.72 9.75
C PHE A 26 -0.59 -2.01 9.05
N VAL A 27 0.11 -3.10 9.31
CA VAL A 27 -0.11 -4.43 8.72
C VAL A 27 -0.12 -5.45 9.86
N GLY A 28 -1.33 -5.81 10.29
CA GLY A 28 -1.54 -6.58 11.52
C GLY A 28 -0.94 -5.85 12.73
N SER A 29 0.03 -6.45 13.41
CA SER A 29 0.79 -5.82 14.50
C SER A 29 2.08 -5.11 14.04
N GLY A 30 2.45 -5.26 12.76
CA GLY A 30 3.59 -4.62 12.13
C GLY A 30 3.25 -3.32 11.40
N TRP A 31 4.25 -2.80 10.67
CA TRP A 31 4.17 -1.55 9.94
C TRP A 31 5.01 -1.54 8.66
N ILE A 32 4.66 -0.64 7.75
CA ILE A 32 5.41 -0.30 6.54
C ILE A 32 5.47 1.24 6.44
N VAL A 33 6.66 1.79 6.24
CA VAL A 33 6.89 3.20 5.91
C VAL A 33 7.25 3.28 4.43
N LEU A 34 6.49 4.08 3.68
CA LEU A 34 6.79 4.43 2.29
C LEU A 34 7.41 5.83 2.24
N ALA A 35 8.50 5.98 1.50
CA ALA A 35 9.18 7.24 1.28
C ALA A 35 9.63 7.46 -0.16
N ASP A 36 9.82 8.73 -0.50
CA ASP A 36 10.30 9.20 -1.80
C ASP A 36 9.51 8.57 -2.97
N LYS A 37 10.19 8.10 -4.02
CA LYS A 37 9.55 7.48 -5.17
C LYS A 37 8.96 6.10 -4.85
N ASN A 38 9.72 5.26 -4.15
CA ASN A 38 9.47 3.84 -3.94
C ASN A 38 10.36 3.23 -2.83
N SER A 39 11.04 4.06 -2.04
CA SER A 39 11.81 3.56 -0.92
C SER A 39 10.86 3.15 0.20
N TYR A 40 11.20 2.09 0.93
CA TYR A 40 10.37 1.64 2.04
C TYR A 40 11.20 1.00 3.14
N ALA A 41 10.62 0.99 4.33
CA ALA A 41 11.05 0.15 5.45
C ALA A 41 9.82 -0.62 5.96
N ALA A 42 10.02 -1.81 6.49
CA ALA A 42 8.94 -2.64 7.00
C ALA A 42 9.42 -3.45 8.21
N SER A 43 8.53 -3.62 9.17
CA SER A 43 8.71 -4.50 10.32
C SER A 43 7.41 -5.24 10.54
N ILE A 44 7.39 -6.54 10.21
CA ILE A 44 6.22 -7.41 10.34
C ILE A 44 6.68 -8.64 11.12
N PRO A 45 6.00 -9.02 12.21
CA PRO A 45 6.37 -10.22 12.97
C PRO A 45 6.32 -11.48 12.10
N ASP A 46 7.23 -12.43 12.37
CA ASP A 46 7.37 -13.67 11.60
C ASP A 46 6.06 -14.47 11.54
N GLU A 47 5.27 -14.46 12.62
CA GLU A 47 3.98 -15.13 12.70
C GLU A 47 2.90 -14.54 11.76
N GLU A 48 3.04 -13.28 11.35
CA GLU A 48 2.12 -12.58 10.44
C GLU A 48 2.71 -12.44 9.02
N LEU A 49 4.01 -12.70 8.85
CA LEU A 49 4.74 -12.51 7.59
C LEU A 49 4.10 -13.28 6.43
N GLY A 50 3.61 -14.49 6.68
CA GLY A 50 2.96 -15.31 5.64
C GLY A 50 1.79 -14.62 4.93
N ASP A 51 1.02 -13.79 5.65
CA ASP A 51 -0.12 -13.06 5.08
C ASP A 51 0.30 -11.86 4.21
N TYR A 52 1.53 -11.36 4.42
CA TYR A 52 2.05 -10.13 3.81
C TYR A 52 3.31 -10.35 2.95
N GLN A 53 3.82 -11.57 2.83
CA GLN A 53 5.05 -11.85 2.08
C GLN A 53 4.95 -11.37 0.63
N SER A 54 3.83 -11.67 -0.04
CA SER A 54 3.59 -11.23 -1.42
C SER A 54 3.49 -9.70 -1.58
N LEU A 55 3.09 -8.97 -0.54
CA LEU A 55 3.15 -7.50 -0.51
C LEU A 55 4.62 -7.05 -0.46
N LEU A 56 5.42 -7.62 0.44
CA LEU A 56 6.84 -7.28 0.59
C LEU A 56 7.66 -7.63 -0.65
N ASP A 57 7.40 -8.78 -1.27
CA ASP A 57 8.04 -9.20 -2.52
C ASP A 57 7.77 -8.18 -3.63
N LYS A 58 6.52 -7.70 -3.73
CA LYS A 58 6.15 -6.71 -4.73
C LYS A 58 6.74 -5.32 -4.45
N LEU A 59 6.81 -4.91 -3.18
CA LEU A 59 7.50 -3.68 -2.79
C LEU A 59 8.98 -3.73 -3.16
N ARG A 60 9.65 -4.86 -2.92
CA ARG A 60 11.03 -5.09 -3.33
C ARG A 60 11.20 -5.02 -4.83
N GLU A 61 10.34 -5.70 -5.59
CA GLU A 61 10.35 -5.65 -7.05
C GLU A 61 10.23 -4.20 -7.56
N TYR A 62 9.32 -3.41 -6.98
CA TYR A 62 9.14 -2.01 -7.36
C TYR A 62 10.30 -1.11 -6.94
N PHE A 63 10.95 -1.40 -5.81
CA PHE A 63 12.19 -0.75 -5.43
C PHE A 63 13.28 -1.03 -6.47
N ASP A 64 13.55 -2.30 -6.76
CA ASP A 64 14.61 -2.76 -7.67
C ASP A 64 14.41 -2.27 -9.11
N THR A 65 13.15 -2.22 -9.59
CA THR A 65 12.81 -1.76 -10.94
C THR A 65 12.63 -0.23 -11.05
N GLY A 66 12.70 0.49 -9.93
CA GLY A 66 12.48 1.93 -9.91
C GLY A 66 11.02 2.34 -10.17
N GLN A 67 10.05 1.42 -10.05
CA GLN A 67 8.64 1.71 -10.23
C GLN A 67 8.11 2.58 -9.08
N ALA A 68 7.51 3.72 -9.40
CA ALA A 68 6.96 4.63 -8.38
C ALA A 68 5.73 4.04 -7.69
N ILE A 69 5.69 4.16 -6.37
CA ILE A 69 4.56 3.77 -5.51
C ILE A 69 3.85 5.04 -5.03
N LYS A 70 2.53 5.07 -5.20
CA LYS A 70 1.67 6.20 -4.78
C LYS A 70 1.08 5.96 -3.41
N GLN A 71 0.59 4.73 -3.18
CA GLN A 71 -0.13 4.38 -1.97
C GLN A 71 -0.08 2.87 -1.74
N ILE A 72 -0.08 2.47 -0.48
CA ILE A 72 -0.39 1.11 -0.03
C ILE A 72 -1.68 1.19 0.81
N ALA A 73 -2.68 0.39 0.47
CA ALA A 73 -3.88 0.21 1.28
C ALA A 73 -3.85 -1.19 1.88
N THR A 74 -4.12 -1.34 3.17
CA THR A 74 -4.10 -2.65 3.85
C THR A 74 -5.38 -2.87 4.63
N LYS A 75 -5.74 -4.14 4.78
CA LYS A 75 -6.78 -4.60 5.68
C LYS A 75 -6.19 -5.70 6.56
N ALA A 76 -6.35 -5.55 7.86
CA ALA A 76 -5.94 -6.54 8.84
C ALA A 76 -6.77 -7.85 8.71
N PRO A 77 -6.29 -8.96 9.31
CA PRO A 77 -7.01 -10.24 9.41
C PRO A 77 -8.47 -10.12 9.88
N PRO A 78 -9.34 -11.12 9.64
CA PRO A 78 -9.04 -12.49 9.15
C PRO A 78 -8.87 -12.60 7.63
N ASN A 79 -9.15 -11.53 6.89
CA ASN A 79 -8.95 -11.48 5.43
C ASN A 79 -7.90 -10.41 5.14
N PRO A 80 -6.61 -10.77 5.12
CA PRO A 80 -5.53 -9.83 4.82
C PRO A 80 -5.64 -9.43 3.35
N PHE A 81 -6.00 -8.17 3.14
CA PHE A 81 -6.04 -7.56 1.83
C PHE A 81 -5.03 -6.44 1.76
N TRP A 82 -4.49 -6.24 0.58
CA TRP A 82 -3.59 -5.14 0.34
C TRP A 82 -3.65 -4.76 -1.14
N ILE A 83 -3.52 -3.46 -1.40
CA ILE A 83 -3.44 -2.90 -2.75
C ILE A 83 -2.28 -1.92 -2.76
N ILE A 84 -1.39 -2.07 -3.73
CA ILE A 84 -0.36 -1.10 -4.07
C ILE A 84 -0.87 -0.32 -5.29
N LEU A 85 -0.95 1.00 -5.15
CA LEU A 85 -1.19 1.91 -6.27
C LEU A 85 0.13 2.43 -6.82
N THR A 86 0.24 2.46 -8.14
CA THR A 86 1.36 3.04 -8.89
C THR A 86 0.82 4.05 -9.91
N GLU A 87 1.70 4.76 -10.61
CA GLU A 87 1.27 5.61 -11.73
C GLU A 87 0.71 4.80 -12.91
N GLY A 88 1.11 3.54 -13.06
CA GLY A 88 0.71 2.67 -14.18
C GLY A 88 -0.51 1.80 -13.89
N GLY A 89 -1.06 1.84 -12.68
CA GLY A 89 -2.18 0.99 -12.28
C GLY A 89 -2.07 0.53 -10.83
N TYR A 90 -2.49 -0.69 -10.56
CA TYR A 90 -2.52 -1.27 -9.22
C TYR A 90 -2.06 -2.72 -9.23
N TYR A 91 -1.61 -3.20 -8.08
CA TYR A 91 -1.33 -4.61 -7.84
C TYR A 91 -1.76 -4.97 -6.43
N GLY A 92 -2.35 -6.15 -6.24
CA GLY A 92 -2.60 -6.66 -4.91
C GLY A 92 -3.73 -7.67 -4.83
N ARG A 93 -4.12 -7.94 -3.59
CA ARG A 93 -5.12 -8.94 -3.22
C ARG A 93 -6.25 -8.25 -2.47
N GLY A 94 -7.46 -8.39 -2.97
CA GLY A 94 -8.66 -7.82 -2.35
C GLY A 94 -9.90 -8.67 -2.63
N PRO A 95 -11.08 -8.24 -2.15
CA PRO A 95 -12.35 -8.79 -2.59
C PRO A 95 -12.47 -8.69 -4.11
N GLN A 96 -13.11 -9.68 -4.74
CA GLN A 96 -13.30 -9.67 -6.20
C GLN A 96 -13.98 -8.38 -6.68
N THR A 97 -14.97 -7.88 -5.94
CA THR A 97 -15.68 -6.64 -6.26
C THR A 97 -14.78 -5.40 -6.30
N LEU A 98 -13.73 -5.36 -5.48
CA LEU A 98 -12.72 -4.30 -5.55
C LEU A 98 -11.88 -4.45 -6.82
N SER A 99 -11.40 -5.68 -7.11
CA SER A 99 -10.63 -5.96 -8.32
C SER A 99 -11.39 -5.61 -9.59
N ASP A 100 -12.68 -5.94 -9.66
CA ASP A 100 -13.56 -5.61 -10.78
C ASP A 100 -13.68 -4.09 -10.94
N THR A 101 -13.93 -3.37 -9.85
CA THR A 101 -14.06 -1.90 -9.87
C THR A 101 -12.77 -1.21 -10.30
N LEU A 102 -11.61 -1.64 -9.79
CA LEU A 102 -10.32 -1.10 -10.18
C LEU A 102 -10.01 -1.43 -11.67
N GLY A 103 -10.41 -2.61 -12.13
CA GLY A 103 -10.28 -3.03 -13.53
C GLY A 103 -11.15 -2.20 -14.48
N GLU A 104 -12.40 -1.93 -14.10
CA GLU A 104 -13.30 -1.04 -14.83
C GLU A 104 -12.72 0.38 -14.94
N PHE A 105 -12.25 0.95 -13.83
CA PHE A 105 -11.62 2.27 -13.83
C PHE A 105 -10.35 2.31 -14.68
N SER A 106 -9.50 1.29 -14.59
CA SER A 106 -8.30 1.19 -15.41
C SER A 106 -8.65 1.11 -16.91
N THR A 107 -9.63 0.27 -17.26
CA THR A 107 -10.11 0.09 -18.65
C THR A 107 -10.72 1.37 -19.22
N ALA A 108 -11.44 2.12 -18.39
CA ALA A 108 -12.00 3.42 -18.75
C ALA A 108 -10.95 4.55 -18.76
N GLY A 109 -9.69 4.27 -18.42
CA GLY A 109 -8.63 5.27 -18.36
C GLY A 109 -8.82 6.30 -17.25
N CYS A 110 -9.49 5.92 -16.17
CA CYS A 110 -9.66 6.74 -14.98
C CYS A 110 -8.41 6.71 -14.10
N GLU A 111 -8.04 7.86 -13.57
CA GLU A 111 -6.98 7.94 -12.56
C GLU A 111 -7.48 7.35 -11.24
N ILE A 112 -6.86 6.28 -10.75
CA ILE A 112 -7.12 5.77 -9.39
C ILE A 112 -6.22 6.53 -8.42
N ARG A 113 -6.82 7.29 -7.50
CA ARG A 113 -6.09 8.19 -6.60
C ARG A 113 -5.85 7.58 -5.23
N ASN A 114 -6.84 6.86 -4.71
CA ASN A 114 -6.74 6.29 -3.38
C ASN A 114 -7.63 5.06 -3.25
N VAL A 115 -7.17 4.09 -2.47
CA VAL A 115 -7.96 2.95 -2.01
C VAL A 115 -7.90 2.92 -0.48
N ALA A 116 -9.04 2.69 0.16
CA ALA A 116 -9.10 2.48 1.59
C ALA A 116 -10.02 1.29 1.91
N PHE A 117 -9.60 0.45 2.84
CA PHE A 117 -10.43 -0.62 3.38
C PHE A 117 -11.15 -0.15 4.65
N SER A 118 -12.38 -0.63 4.84
CA SER A 118 -13.15 -0.44 6.07
C SER A 118 -13.15 -1.71 6.93
N GLY A 119 -13.43 -1.58 8.23
CA GLY A 119 -13.39 -2.68 9.19
C GLY A 119 -14.39 -3.81 8.92
N SER A 120 -15.54 -3.54 8.28
CA SER A 120 -16.66 -4.47 8.17
C SER A 120 -16.84 -5.13 6.80
N GLN A 121 -15.81 -5.12 5.93
CA GLN A 121 -15.75 -5.67 4.55
C GLN A 121 -15.95 -4.66 3.40
N GLY A 122 -16.27 -3.41 3.69
CA GLY A 122 -16.36 -2.37 2.66
C GLY A 122 -14.99 -1.86 2.23
N TRP A 123 -14.93 -1.25 1.06
CA TRP A 123 -13.78 -0.51 0.55
C TRP A 123 -14.27 0.76 -0.14
N ILE A 124 -13.40 1.76 -0.23
CA ILE A 124 -13.66 3.00 -0.97
C ILE A 124 -12.52 3.18 -1.98
N VAL A 125 -12.89 3.53 -3.21
CA VAL A 125 -11.95 3.96 -4.24
C VAL A 125 -12.23 5.42 -4.55
N LEU A 126 -11.23 6.28 -4.34
CA LEU A 126 -11.24 7.64 -4.85
C LEU A 126 -10.62 7.63 -6.25
N ARG A 127 -11.37 8.11 -7.23
CA ARG A 127 -10.89 8.27 -8.61
C ARG A 127 -10.92 9.72 -9.05
N GLY A 128 -10.00 10.04 -9.96
CA GLY A 128 -10.03 11.25 -10.75
C GLY A 128 -10.94 11.12 -11.98
N PRO A 129 -10.84 12.10 -12.90
CA PRO A 129 -11.45 12.04 -14.21
C PRO A 129 -10.97 10.82 -15.00
N CYS A 130 -11.80 10.38 -15.94
CA CYS A 130 -11.43 9.40 -16.96
C CYS A 130 -10.97 10.13 -18.21
N ARG A 131 -10.00 9.56 -18.93
CA ARG A 131 -9.61 10.11 -20.24
C ARG A 131 -10.85 10.13 -21.14
N SER A 132 -11.24 11.31 -21.61
CA SER A 132 -12.23 11.43 -22.67
C SER A 132 -11.68 10.72 -23.91
N LYS A 133 -12.47 9.82 -24.50
CA LYS A 133 -12.18 9.29 -25.83
C LYS A 133 -12.16 10.41 -26.85
#